data_AF-A0A9D7XX80-F1
#
_entry.id   AF-A0A9D7XX80-F1
#
_cell.length_a   1.000
_cell.length_b   1.000
_cell.length_c   1.000
_cell.angle_alpha   90.00
_cell.angle_beta   90.00
_cell.angle_gamma   90.00
#
_symmetry.space_group_name_H-M   'P 1'
#
loop_
_entity.id
_entity.type
_entity.pdbx_description
1 polymer ?
#
loop_
_entity_poly.entity_id
_entity_poly.type
_entity_poly.pdbx_seq_one_letter_code
_entity_poly.pdbx_strand_id
1 'polypeptide(L)'
;MARAGDELDIGYLDETQNHEFVSVGRTTAWNWHQGAQLQWLGNSDKIVYNDFDGRQHVARIKNLRGQSEGVLTRPVAATSPDGSMALSYSFARLRGSPHGYAYANGIDLEADKQIPQKDGLWLLKTHCDEARLLFTVDQIARMEHEPSMNGAFHYFSHCQFSRRGTRFKFFIAGRWMITGSGRAIRLILMEGVFTYFQLRAWCPMFRGEAEIGLLRTLGPLLVAMGIMSLGTNQTMFGKLAEIVSAPTGTPRCRMMDVGC
;
A
#
# COMPACT_ATOMS: atom_id res chain seq x y z
N MET A 1 24.53 -9.78 8.27
CA MET A 1 23.25 -9.06 8.48
C MET A 1 23.42 -8.11 9.65
N ALA A 2 22.75 -6.95 9.64
CA ALA A 2 22.67 -6.08 10.82
C ALA A 2 22.11 -6.89 12.01
N ARG A 3 22.59 -6.60 13.22
CA ARG A 3 22.14 -7.22 14.46
C ARG A 3 21.13 -6.32 15.15
N ALA A 4 20.28 -6.91 15.98
CA ALA A 4 19.35 -6.14 16.81
C ALA A 4 20.17 -5.23 17.75
N GLY A 5 19.87 -3.93 17.73
CA GLY A 5 20.60 -2.93 18.51
C GLY A 5 21.74 -2.24 17.75
N ASP A 6 22.13 -2.71 16.56
CA ASP A 6 23.05 -1.95 15.72
C ASP A 6 22.39 -0.63 15.29
N GLU A 7 23.09 0.48 15.49
CA GLU A 7 22.62 1.81 15.11
C GLU A 7 23.23 2.27 13.78
N LEU A 8 22.47 3.07 13.04
CA LEU A 8 22.93 3.77 11.85
C LEU A 8 22.66 5.26 12.01
N ASP A 9 23.66 6.10 11.76
CA ASP A 9 23.48 7.55 11.67
C ASP A 9 22.75 7.91 10.37
N ILE A 10 21.80 8.84 10.50
CA ILE A 10 21.01 9.40 9.41
C ILE A 10 21.42 10.85 9.24
N GLY A 11 21.72 11.25 8.00
CA GLY A 11 22.29 12.54 7.69
C GLY A 11 22.35 12.81 6.20
N TYR A 12 22.99 13.92 5.85
CA TYR A 12 23.26 14.32 4.48
C TYR A 12 24.71 14.83 4.36
N LEU A 13 25.22 14.89 3.15
CA LEU A 13 26.52 15.50 2.86
C LEU A 13 26.28 16.95 2.43
N ASP A 14 26.95 17.90 3.09
CA ASP A 14 26.86 19.31 2.74
C ASP A 14 27.92 19.69 1.69
N GLU A 15 27.47 19.94 0.45
CA GLU A 15 28.35 20.32 -0.66
C GLU A 15 29.05 21.66 -0.44
N THR A 16 28.51 22.54 0.42
CA THR A 16 29.12 23.84 0.74
C THR A 16 30.23 23.72 1.79
N GLN A 17 30.25 22.62 2.55
CA GLN A 17 31.20 22.36 3.63
C GLN A 17 32.09 21.16 3.29
N ASN A 18 32.72 21.19 2.11
CA ASN A 18 33.68 20.16 1.69
C ASN A 18 33.11 18.72 1.75
N HIS A 19 31.81 18.55 1.50
CA HIS A 19 31.09 17.28 1.61
C HIS A 19 31.14 16.64 3.00
N GLU A 20 31.18 17.46 4.07
CA GLU A 20 31.08 16.97 5.44
C GLU A 20 29.71 16.33 5.71
N PHE A 21 29.71 15.23 6.46
CA PHE A 21 28.50 14.54 6.86
C PHE A 21 27.84 15.23 8.05
N VAL A 22 26.62 15.72 7.83
CA VAL A 22 25.77 16.32 8.86
C VAL A 22 24.77 15.29 9.36
N SER A 23 24.97 14.81 10.59
CA SER A 23 24.03 13.90 11.25
C SER A 23 22.78 14.65 11.74
N VAL A 24 21.61 14.10 11.43
CA VAL A 24 20.30 14.64 11.81
C VAL A 24 19.49 13.66 12.68
N GLY A 25 19.96 12.41 12.83
CA GLY A 25 19.33 11.41 13.68
C GLY A 25 20.03 10.06 13.65
N ARG A 26 19.47 9.11 14.40
CA ARG A 26 19.87 7.71 14.41
C ARG A 26 18.67 6.80 14.24
N THR A 27 18.93 5.57 13.82
CA THR A 27 17.93 4.52 13.67
C THR A 27 18.50 3.15 13.99
N THR A 28 17.65 2.27 14.51
CA THR A 28 17.97 0.83 14.66
C THR A 28 17.22 -0.03 13.63
N ALA A 29 16.36 0.56 12.80
CA ALA A 29 15.60 -0.14 11.76
C ALA A 29 16.26 0.01 10.39
N TRP A 30 17.33 -0.75 10.16
CA TRP A 30 18.07 -0.71 8.90
C TRP A 30 18.50 -2.09 8.41
N ASN A 31 18.84 -2.16 7.12
CA ASN A 31 19.47 -3.32 6.50
C ASN A 31 20.51 -2.90 5.46
N TRP A 32 21.35 -3.83 5.01
CA TRP A 32 22.45 -3.54 4.09
C TRP A 32 22.00 -3.18 2.67
N HIS A 33 20.78 -3.55 2.27
CA HIS A 33 20.31 -3.38 0.90
C HIS A 33 19.54 -2.08 0.69
N GLN A 34 18.86 -1.60 1.73
CA GLN A 34 17.91 -0.48 1.68
C GLN A 34 18.18 0.57 2.76
N GLY A 35 19.19 0.36 3.60
CA GLY A 35 19.44 1.19 4.79
C GLY A 35 18.18 1.28 5.65
N ALA A 36 17.87 2.49 6.11
CA ALA A 36 16.64 2.81 6.81
C ALA A 36 15.56 3.42 5.90
N GLN A 37 15.60 3.18 4.58
CA GLN A 37 14.68 3.77 3.60
C GLN A 37 14.62 5.31 3.65
N LEU A 38 15.78 5.94 3.88
CA LEU A 38 15.91 7.40 3.93
C LEU A 38 15.48 8.03 2.60
N GLN A 39 14.51 8.95 2.65
CA GLN A 39 13.93 9.62 1.48
C GLN A 39 13.64 11.09 1.79
N TRP A 40 13.72 11.94 0.77
CA TRP A 40 13.18 13.30 0.83
C TRP A 40 11.66 13.28 0.87
N LEU A 41 11.07 14.17 1.67
CA LEU A 41 9.63 14.35 1.71
C LEU A 41 9.21 15.41 0.70
N GLY A 42 9.01 14.98 -0.55
CA GLY A 42 8.74 15.87 -1.66
C GLY A 42 9.88 16.85 -1.94
N ASN A 43 9.54 18.04 -2.44
CA ASN A 43 10.51 19.11 -2.66
C ASN A 43 10.57 20.04 -1.43
N SER A 44 11.06 19.53 -0.31
CA SER A 44 11.15 20.25 0.97
C SER A 44 12.48 20.01 1.69
N ASP A 45 12.71 20.71 2.80
CA ASP A 45 13.85 20.51 3.72
C ASP A 45 13.61 19.37 4.73
N LYS A 46 12.66 18.48 4.44
CA LYS A 46 12.29 17.37 5.32
C LYS A 46 12.71 16.04 4.74
N ILE A 47 13.19 15.18 5.61
CA ILE A 47 13.50 13.79 5.33
C ILE A 47 12.56 12.88 6.12
N VAL A 48 12.36 11.68 5.59
CA VAL A 48 11.71 10.57 6.28
C VAL A 48 12.62 9.36 6.27
N TYR A 49 12.70 8.66 7.39
CA TYR A 49 13.45 7.41 7.52
C TYR A 49 12.76 6.48 8.52
N ASN A 50 12.96 5.18 8.35
CA ASN A 50 12.39 4.17 9.23
C ASN A 50 13.19 4.04 10.52
N ASP A 51 12.48 3.79 11.61
CA ASP A 51 13.08 3.50 12.92
C ASP A 51 12.24 2.45 13.65
N PHE A 52 12.72 2.01 14.81
CA PHE A 52 12.03 1.11 15.71
C PHE A 52 11.84 1.79 17.05
N ASP A 53 10.59 1.95 17.49
CA ASP A 53 10.24 2.64 18.73
C ASP A 53 10.32 1.73 19.98
N GLY A 54 10.90 0.53 19.83
CA GLY A 54 10.92 -0.50 20.86
C GLY A 54 9.75 -1.49 20.78
N ARG A 55 8.68 -1.17 20.02
CA ARG A 55 7.50 -2.02 19.86
C ARG A 55 7.24 -2.38 18.40
N GLN A 56 7.29 -1.40 17.51
CA GLN A 56 6.99 -1.56 16.09
C GLN A 56 7.92 -0.71 15.22
N HIS A 57 7.98 -1.06 13.94
CA HIS A 57 8.62 -0.21 12.95
C HIS A 57 7.76 1.02 12.69
N VAL A 58 8.37 2.18 12.72
CA VAL A 58 7.77 3.50 12.51
C VAL A 58 8.58 4.25 11.46
N ALA A 59 8.09 5.39 10.99
CA ALA A 59 8.91 6.33 10.22
C ALA A 59 8.99 7.68 10.93
N ARG A 60 10.19 8.24 11.02
CA ARG A 60 10.44 9.56 11.62
C ARG A 60 10.59 10.59 10.52
N ILE A 61 9.95 11.74 10.70
CA ILE A 61 10.10 12.89 9.82
C ILE A 61 10.91 13.95 10.56
N LYS A 62 11.97 14.42 9.94
CA LYS A 62 12.85 15.47 10.48
C LYS A 62 13.18 16.51 9.43
N ASN A 63 13.43 17.74 9.87
CA ASN A 63 14.04 18.74 9.01
C ASN A 63 15.57 18.61 8.99
N LEU A 64 16.24 19.34 8.09
CA LEU A 64 17.71 19.31 7.97
C LEU A 64 18.46 19.82 9.21
N ARG A 65 17.80 20.54 10.11
CA ARG A 65 18.36 20.92 11.43
C ARG A 65 18.23 19.80 12.47
N GLY A 66 17.73 18.63 12.09
CA GLY A 66 17.51 17.48 12.97
C GLY A 66 16.29 17.59 13.89
N GLN A 67 15.47 18.63 13.72
CA GLN A 67 14.25 18.82 14.53
C GLN A 67 13.16 17.85 14.06
N SER A 68 12.43 17.28 15.03
CA SER A 68 11.33 16.35 14.75
C SER A 68 10.13 17.09 14.20
N GLU A 69 9.65 16.67 13.03
CA GLU A 69 8.50 17.24 12.31
C GLU A 69 7.27 16.33 12.37
N GLY A 70 7.45 15.06 12.74
CA GLY A 70 6.36 14.09 12.88
C GLY A 70 6.86 12.66 12.99
N VAL A 71 5.95 11.76 13.34
CA VAL A 71 6.18 10.31 13.35
C VAL A 71 4.98 9.65 12.68
N LEU A 72 5.25 8.73 11.75
CA LEU A 72 4.26 7.86 11.16
C LEU A 72 4.29 6.52 11.91
N THR A 73 3.11 6.01 12.29
CA THR A 73 2.97 4.75 13.04
C THR A 73 3.36 3.52 12.22
N ARG A 74 3.63 3.68 10.92
CA ARG A 74 4.09 2.62 10.03
C ARG A 74 5.38 3.02 9.30
N PRO A 75 6.26 2.05 8.97
CA PRO A 75 7.48 2.34 8.23
C PRO A 75 7.16 2.70 6.78
N VAL A 76 7.95 3.57 6.18
CA VAL A 76 7.83 4.03 4.80
C VAL A 76 8.70 3.18 3.88
N ALA A 77 8.10 2.72 2.79
CA ALA A 77 8.80 2.07 1.69
C ALA A 77 9.04 3.02 0.51
N ALA A 78 8.13 3.95 0.25
CA ALA A 78 8.27 4.97 -0.80
C ALA A 78 7.45 6.21 -0.47
N THR A 79 7.93 7.40 -0.83
CA THR A 79 7.18 8.66 -0.75
C THR A 79 6.68 9.11 -2.13
N SER A 80 5.54 9.82 -2.15
CA SER A 80 5.07 10.48 -3.36
C SER A 80 5.98 11.67 -3.72
N PRO A 81 6.03 12.09 -5.00
CA PRO A 81 6.90 13.19 -5.43
C PRO A 81 6.62 14.55 -4.75
N ASP A 82 5.39 14.76 -4.29
CA ASP A 82 4.97 15.94 -3.52
C ASP A 82 5.13 15.74 -2.00
N GLY A 83 5.51 14.55 -1.55
CA GLY A 83 5.70 14.21 -0.14
C GLY A 83 4.43 14.10 0.68
N SER A 84 3.23 14.20 0.08
CA SER A 84 1.95 14.18 0.79
C SER A 84 1.49 12.77 1.19
N MET A 85 2.00 11.76 0.49
CA MET A 85 1.63 10.36 0.64
C MET A 85 2.87 9.47 0.76
N ALA A 86 2.71 8.33 1.42
CA ALA A 86 3.73 7.29 1.47
C ALA A 86 3.11 5.90 1.35
N LEU A 87 3.86 4.96 0.76
CA LEU A 87 3.52 3.54 0.74
C LEU A 87 4.25 2.82 1.87
N SER A 88 3.59 1.84 2.47
CA SER A 88 4.11 1.06 3.59
C SER A 88 3.74 -0.41 3.45
N TYR A 89 4.64 -1.28 3.92
CA TYR A 89 4.42 -2.71 4.11
C TYR A 89 5.27 -3.20 5.31
N SER A 90 5.05 -4.42 5.78
CA SER A 90 5.82 -4.97 6.91
C SER A 90 7.25 -5.35 6.50
N PHE A 91 8.23 -4.63 7.05
CA PHE A 91 9.65 -4.99 6.94
C PHE A 91 10.03 -6.17 7.85
N ALA A 92 9.26 -6.43 8.91
CA ALA A 92 9.44 -7.61 9.75
C ALA A 92 9.13 -8.90 8.96
N ARG A 93 8.12 -8.86 8.09
CA ARG A 93 7.74 -9.99 7.24
C ARG A 93 8.84 -10.40 6.26
N LEU A 94 9.66 -9.44 5.83
CA LEU A 94 10.79 -9.71 4.94
C LEU A 94 11.83 -10.66 5.54
N ARG A 95 11.79 -10.94 6.86
CA ARG A 95 12.68 -11.94 7.48
C ARG A 95 12.46 -13.35 6.94
N GLY A 96 11.24 -13.66 6.50
CA GLY A 96 10.97 -14.92 5.80
C GLY A 96 11.67 -15.04 4.44
N SER A 97 12.25 -13.93 3.94
CA SER A 97 13.02 -13.88 2.70
C SER A 97 14.52 -14.10 2.95
N PRO A 98 15.20 -14.97 2.19
CA PRO A 98 16.64 -15.24 2.36
C PRO A 98 17.56 -14.08 1.95
N HIS A 99 17.02 -12.93 1.51
CA HIS A 99 17.77 -11.88 0.83
C HIS A 99 18.09 -10.66 1.70
N GLY A 100 17.94 -10.71 3.02
CA GLY A 100 18.47 -9.67 3.90
C GLY A 100 17.82 -8.28 3.79
N TYR A 101 16.64 -8.17 3.17
CA TYR A 101 15.86 -6.91 3.14
C TYR A 101 15.11 -6.62 4.44
N ALA A 102 15.13 -7.54 5.40
CA ALA A 102 14.45 -7.38 6.67
C ALA A 102 15.25 -6.53 7.63
N TYR A 103 14.55 -5.80 8.50
CA TYR A 103 15.19 -5.16 9.65
C TYR A 103 15.51 -6.18 10.73
N ALA A 104 16.62 -5.92 11.44
CA ALA A 104 17.16 -6.80 12.47
C ALA A 104 16.35 -6.81 13.78
N ASN A 105 15.39 -5.89 13.93
CA ASN A 105 14.39 -5.82 15.00
C ASN A 105 12.95 -5.99 14.45
N GLY A 106 11.96 -5.94 15.35
CA GLY A 106 10.54 -6.11 15.03
C GLY A 106 10.08 -7.57 14.93
N ILE A 107 8.76 -7.76 15.00
CA ILE A 107 8.08 -9.06 14.97
C ILE A 107 7.03 -9.02 13.87
N ASP A 108 6.99 -10.05 13.01
CA ASP A 108 5.87 -10.26 12.09
C ASP A 108 4.74 -10.99 12.84
N LEU A 109 3.60 -10.32 12.99
CA LEU A 109 2.43 -10.85 13.68
C LEU A 109 1.72 -11.97 12.91
N GLU A 110 1.98 -12.11 11.60
CA GLU A 110 1.46 -13.18 10.75
C GLU A 110 2.61 -14.02 10.14
N ALA A 111 3.69 -14.21 10.91
CA ALA A 111 4.89 -14.95 10.49
C ALA A 111 4.62 -16.44 10.16
N ASP A 112 3.65 -17.04 10.85
CA ASP A 112 3.18 -18.41 10.64
C ASP A 112 2.35 -18.57 9.36
N LYS A 113 1.88 -17.46 8.78
CA LYS A 113 1.04 -17.45 7.59
C LYS A 113 1.86 -17.16 6.35
N GLN A 114 1.78 -18.08 5.39
CA GLN A 114 2.33 -17.88 4.05
C GLN A 114 1.65 -16.73 3.30
N ILE A 115 0.35 -16.55 3.54
CA ILE A 115 -0.50 -15.51 2.92
C ILE A 115 -1.28 -14.77 4.03
N PRO A 116 -0.80 -13.59 4.47
CA PRO A 116 -1.46 -12.72 5.43
C PRO A 116 -2.79 -12.21 4.90
N GLN A 117 -3.79 -12.17 5.78
CA GLN A 117 -5.12 -11.67 5.45
C GLN A 117 -5.36 -10.26 5.99
N LYS A 118 -4.56 -9.81 6.97
CA LYS A 118 -4.77 -8.51 7.64
C LYS A 118 -3.67 -7.51 7.32
N ASP A 119 -2.47 -7.98 6.98
CA ASP A 119 -1.39 -7.11 6.52
C ASP A 119 -1.25 -7.07 4.99
N GLY A 120 -0.60 -6.02 4.50
CA GLY A 120 -0.33 -5.84 3.09
C GLY A 120 0.26 -4.48 2.76
N LEU A 121 -0.22 -3.89 1.67
CA LEU A 121 0.22 -2.60 1.18
C LEU A 121 -0.69 -1.48 1.71
N TRP A 122 -0.08 -0.52 2.40
CA TRP A 122 -0.74 0.60 3.04
C TRP A 122 -0.38 1.91 2.34
N LEU A 123 -1.34 2.83 2.28
CA LEU A 123 -1.14 4.22 1.90
C LEU A 123 -1.26 5.09 3.15
N LEU A 124 -0.26 5.92 3.39
CA LEU A 124 -0.17 6.82 4.53
C LEU A 124 -0.26 8.26 4.05
N LYS A 125 -1.01 9.11 4.76
CA LYS A 125 -0.89 10.57 4.65
C LYS A 125 0.21 11.04 5.59
N THR A 126 1.23 11.68 5.04
CA THR A 126 2.46 12.00 5.79
C THR A 126 2.29 13.12 6.81
N HIS A 127 1.27 13.97 6.65
CA HIS A 127 1.02 15.13 7.53
C HIS A 127 0.16 14.80 8.77
N CYS A 128 -0.58 13.69 8.76
CA CYS A 128 -1.52 13.34 9.84
C CYS A 128 -1.48 11.88 10.27
N ASP A 129 -0.60 11.07 9.67
CA ASP A 129 -0.49 9.63 9.92
C ASP A 129 -1.79 8.83 9.68
N GLU A 130 -2.66 9.33 8.80
CA GLU A 130 -3.84 8.56 8.39
C GLU A 130 -3.39 7.40 7.48
N ALA A 131 -3.56 6.17 7.97
CA ALA A 131 -3.20 4.95 7.27
C ALA A 131 -4.42 4.24 6.69
N ARG A 132 -4.36 3.89 5.40
CA ARG A 132 -5.38 3.09 4.70
C ARG A 132 -4.75 1.86 4.08
N LEU A 133 -5.30 0.69 4.39
CA LEU A 133 -4.94 -0.55 3.71
C LEU A 133 -5.47 -0.49 2.26
N LEU A 134 -4.58 -0.57 1.28
CA LEU A 134 -4.95 -0.62 -0.14
C LEU A 134 -5.26 -2.05 -0.55
N PHE A 135 -4.33 -2.96 -0.25
CA PHE A 135 -4.44 -4.38 -0.60
C PHE A 135 -3.81 -5.25 0.48
N THR A 136 -4.50 -6.31 0.85
CA THR A 136 -3.90 -7.40 1.63
C THR A 136 -2.97 -8.24 0.76
N VAL A 137 -2.07 -8.98 1.37
CA VAL A 137 -1.26 -9.98 0.64
C VAL A 137 -2.17 -11.03 -0.02
N ASP A 138 -3.22 -11.49 0.67
CA ASP A 138 -4.22 -12.42 0.13
C ASP A 138 -4.90 -11.92 -1.15
N GLN A 139 -5.38 -10.67 -1.15
CA GLN A 139 -6.04 -10.09 -2.33
C GLN A 139 -5.13 -10.07 -3.56
N ILE A 140 -3.86 -9.70 -3.37
CA ILE A 140 -2.90 -9.68 -4.48
C ILE A 140 -2.49 -11.10 -4.89
N ALA A 141 -2.31 -12.02 -3.94
CA ALA A 141 -1.95 -13.40 -4.23
C ALA A 141 -3.04 -14.14 -5.04
N ARG A 142 -4.31 -13.76 -4.90
CA ARG A 142 -5.43 -14.31 -5.69
C ARG A 142 -5.54 -13.72 -7.09
N MET A 143 -4.94 -12.55 -7.34
CA MET A 143 -5.01 -11.87 -8.63
C MET A 143 -4.13 -12.59 -9.65
N GLU A 144 -4.76 -13.13 -10.70
CA GLU A 144 -4.12 -13.97 -11.73
C GLU A 144 -3.24 -15.07 -11.10
N HIS A 145 -3.83 -15.81 -10.17
CA HIS A 145 -3.16 -16.88 -9.46
C HIS A 145 -2.66 -17.96 -10.44
N GLU A 146 -1.39 -18.32 -10.34
CA GLU A 146 -0.82 -19.46 -11.06
C GLU A 146 -0.64 -20.67 -10.14
N PRO A 147 -0.74 -21.89 -10.67
CA PRO A 147 -0.43 -23.11 -9.90
C PRO A 147 0.95 -23.06 -9.22
N SER A 148 1.88 -22.28 -9.78
CA SER A 148 3.21 -22.09 -9.24
C SER A 148 3.25 -21.39 -7.89
N MET A 149 2.22 -20.61 -7.54
CA MET A 149 2.12 -19.85 -6.30
C MET A 149 1.63 -20.68 -5.11
N ASN A 150 1.17 -21.92 -5.34
CA ASN A 150 0.63 -22.76 -4.28
C ASN A 150 1.71 -23.06 -3.22
N GLY A 151 1.40 -22.78 -1.95
CA GLY A 151 2.31 -22.97 -0.83
C GLY A 151 3.46 -21.95 -0.77
N ALA A 152 3.37 -20.85 -1.53
CA ALA A 152 4.39 -19.82 -1.54
C ALA A 152 4.28 -18.86 -0.35
N PHE A 153 5.42 -18.40 0.14
CA PHE A 153 5.47 -17.28 1.09
C PHE A 153 5.42 -15.96 0.32
N HIS A 154 4.33 -15.20 0.47
CA HIS A 154 4.11 -13.93 -0.23
C HIS A 154 4.47 -12.72 0.62
N TYR A 155 5.12 -11.74 0.01
CA TYR A 155 5.43 -10.45 0.64
C TYR A 155 5.52 -9.32 -0.39
N PHE A 156 5.21 -8.10 0.07
CA PHE A 156 5.45 -6.88 -0.71
C PHE A 156 6.90 -6.45 -0.60
N SER A 157 7.45 -5.90 -1.68
CA SER A 157 8.77 -5.30 -1.70
C SER A 157 8.85 -4.22 -2.79
N HIS A 158 9.87 -3.36 -2.71
CA HIS A 158 10.23 -2.42 -3.78
C HIS A 158 9.05 -1.56 -4.30
N CYS A 159 8.33 -0.88 -3.41
CA CYS A 159 7.33 0.11 -3.81
C CYS A 159 7.99 1.34 -4.42
N GLN A 160 7.37 1.94 -5.44
CA GLN A 160 7.78 3.22 -6.02
C GLN A 160 6.58 3.99 -6.55
N PHE A 161 6.56 5.29 -6.30
CA PHE A 161 5.62 6.19 -6.99
C PHE A 161 6.12 6.52 -8.39
N SER A 162 5.19 6.78 -9.30
CA SER A 162 5.50 7.41 -10.58
C SER A 162 5.93 8.86 -10.37
N ARG A 163 6.69 9.39 -11.33
CA ARG A 163 7.21 10.77 -11.29
C ARG A 163 6.12 11.85 -11.16
N ARG A 164 4.89 11.57 -11.60
CA ARG A 164 3.74 12.49 -11.46
C ARG A 164 2.93 12.27 -10.20
N GLY A 165 3.23 11.25 -9.39
CA GLY A 165 2.47 10.89 -8.19
C GLY A 165 1.09 10.29 -8.45
N THR A 166 0.63 10.22 -9.71
CA THR A 166 -0.71 9.71 -10.09
C THR A 166 -0.77 8.20 -10.28
N ARG A 167 0.35 7.50 -10.10
CA ARG A 167 0.49 6.04 -10.24
C ARG A 167 1.55 5.56 -9.26
N PHE A 168 1.46 4.31 -8.85
CA PHE A 168 2.54 3.64 -8.13
C PHE A 168 2.71 2.22 -8.65
N LYS A 169 3.91 1.69 -8.49
CA LYS A 169 4.24 0.29 -8.75
C LYS A 169 4.73 -0.33 -7.46
N PHE A 170 4.51 -1.62 -7.32
CA PHE A 170 5.10 -2.42 -6.25
C PHE A 170 5.43 -3.79 -6.81
N PHE A 171 6.42 -4.43 -6.21
CA PHE A 171 6.69 -5.82 -6.48
C PHE A 171 6.01 -6.64 -5.39
N ILE A 172 5.26 -7.66 -5.81
CA ILE A 172 4.96 -8.78 -4.92
C ILE A 172 5.95 -9.89 -5.26
N ALA A 173 6.74 -10.29 -4.28
CA ALA A 173 7.62 -11.44 -4.42
C ALA A 173 6.96 -12.62 -3.71
N GLY A 174 6.76 -13.69 -4.46
CA GLY A 174 6.36 -14.98 -3.93
C GLY A 174 7.58 -15.90 -3.92
N ARG A 175 7.89 -16.49 -2.76
CA ARG A 175 8.84 -17.61 -2.71
C ARG A 175 8.05 -18.90 -2.77
N TRP A 176 8.19 -19.68 -3.85
CA TRP A 176 7.72 -21.06 -3.92
C TRP A 176 8.87 -22.02 -4.17
N MET A 177 8.82 -23.19 -3.52
CA MET A 177 9.66 -24.32 -3.88
C MET A 177 8.86 -25.24 -4.78
N ILE A 178 8.95 -25.05 -6.10
CA ILE A 178 8.54 -26.09 -7.05
C ILE A 178 9.83 -26.78 -7.48
N THR A 179 10.07 -27.97 -6.93
CA THR A 179 11.08 -28.94 -7.41
C THR A 179 12.43 -28.31 -7.80
N GLY A 180 12.93 -27.41 -6.96
CA GLY A 180 14.08 -26.56 -7.24
C GLY A 180 13.89 -25.21 -6.55
N SER A 181 14.97 -24.68 -5.98
CA SER A 181 14.99 -23.41 -5.26
C SER A 181 14.84 -22.23 -6.23
N GLY A 182 13.63 -21.99 -6.74
CA GLY A 182 13.28 -20.86 -7.60
C GLY A 182 12.64 -19.70 -6.83
N ARG A 183 12.78 -18.49 -7.37
CA ARG A 183 12.04 -17.29 -6.94
C ARG A 183 11.25 -16.80 -8.13
N ALA A 184 10.01 -16.36 -7.90
CA ALA A 184 9.29 -15.58 -8.87
C ALA A 184 8.92 -14.22 -8.29
N ILE A 185 9.01 -13.20 -9.13
CA ILE A 185 8.69 -11.84 -8.78
C ILE A 185 7.61 -11.40 -9.75
N ARG A 186 6.51 -10.87 -9.22
CA ARG A 186 5.49 -10.22 -10.04
C ARG A 186 5.59 -8.71 -9.83
N LEU A 187 5.75 -7.99 -10.93
CA LEU A 187 5.63 -6.55 -10.94
C LEU A 187 4.18 -6.17 -11.22
N ILE A 188 3.57 -5.48 -10.27
CA ILE A 188 2.22 -4.96 -10.41
C ILE A 188 2.30 -3.44 -10.53
N LEU A 189 1.86 -2.94 -11.69
CA LEU A 189 1.69 -1.50 -11.92
C LEU A 189 0.24 -1.13 -11.65
N MET A 190 0.04 -0.15 -10.78
CA MET A 190 -1.29 0.33 -10.44
C MET A 190 -1.47 1.78 -10.86
N GLU A 191 -2.51 2.02 -11.66
CA GLU A 191 -2.99 3.35 -11.97
C GLU A 191 -4.14 3.71 -11.03
N GLY A 192 -3.93 4.76 -10.24
CA GLY A 192 -4.93 5.26 -9.30
C GLY A 192 -4.89 6.78 -9.30
N VAL A 193 -5.99 7.41 -9.73
CA VAL A 193 -6.17 8.85 -9.57
C VAL A 193 -6.47 9.11 -8.08
N PHE A 194 -5.45 9.49 -7.30
CA PHE A 194 -5.59 9.78 -5.86
C PHE A 194 -6.38 11.07 -5.58
N THR A 195 -6.93 11.74 -6.59
CA THR A 195 -7.62 13.03 -6.45
C THR A 195 -9.11 12.94 -6.10
N TYR A 196 -9.75 11.76 -6.07
CA TYR A 196 -11.14 11.65 -5.59
C TYR A 196 -11.21 11.31 -4.10
N PHE A 197 -10.77 12.29 -3.30
CA PHE A 197 -11.20 12.49 -1.93
C PHE A 197 -12.49 13.33 -1.94
N GLN A 198 -13.63 12.74 -2.28
CA GLN A 198 -14.93 13.22 -1.81
C GLN A 198 -15.88 12.03 -1.65
N LEU A 199 -16.32 11.80 -0.41
CA LEU A 199 -17.57 11.10 -0.12
C LEU A 199 -18.70 11.85 -0.83
N ARG A 200 -19.22 11.28 -1.91
CA ARG A 200 -20.60 11.54 -2.34
C ARG A 200 -21.26 10.21 -2.63
N ALA A 201 -22.15 9.80 -1.73
CA ALA A 201 -23.13 8.79 -2.03
C ALA A 201 -24.02 9.34 -3.16
N TRP A 202 -24.02 8.66 -4.30
CA TRP A 202 -24.91 8.97 -5.41
C TRP A 202 -25.91 7.82 -5.52
N CYS A 203 -27.13 8.05 -5.02
CA CYS A 203 -28.27 7.17 -5.23
C CYS A 203 -29.14 7.82 -6.32
N PRO A 204 -29.23 7.23 -7.53
CA PRO A 204 -30.00 7.81 -8.62
C PRO A 204 -31.47 7.40 -8.45
N MET A 205 -32.18 7.96 -7.47
CA MET A 205 -33.66 7.90 -7.50
C MET A 205 -34.43 8.94 -6.68
N PHE A 206 -33.79 9.85 -5.94
CA PHE A 206 -34.52 10.92 -5.26
C PHE A 206 -33.81 12.26 -5.41
N ARG A 207 -34.48 13.23 -6.03
CA ARG A 207 -34.12 14.66 -5.92
C ARG A 207 -34.67 15.15 -4.59
N GLY A 208 -33.83 15.20 -3.56
CA GLY A 208 -34.18 15.79 -2.26
C GLY A 208 -33.34 15.22 -1.12
N GLU A 209 -32.77 16.11 -0.30
CA GLU A 209 -31.94 15.76 0.86
C GLU A 209 -32.80 15.19 2.00
N ALA A 210 -32.38 14.07 2.59
CA ALA A 210 -32.90 13.61 3.88
C ALA A 210 -31.84 12.78 4.64
N GLU A 211 -31.66 13.10 5.92
CA GLU A 211 -30.79 12.39 6.86
C GLU A 211 -31.30 10.96 7.15
N ILE A 212 -30.37 10.00 7.21
CA ILE A 212 -30.67 8.58 7.42
C ILE A 212 -30.93 8.33 8.91
N GLY A 213 -32.20 8.41 9.29
CA GLY A 213 -32.64 8.13 10.65
C GLY A 213 -34.08 7.65 10.80
N LEU A 214 -34.77 7.14 9.77
CA LEU A 214 -36.16 6.68 9.94
C LEU A 214 -36.69 5.74 8.82
N LEU A 215 -36.04 4.60 8.57
CA LEU A 215 -36.52 3.60 7.58
C LEU A 215 -36.55 2.17 8.12
N ARG A 216 -37.16 1.98 9.30
CA ARG A 216 -37.62 0.65 9.76
C ARG A 216 -39.12 0.58 10.06
N THR A 217 -39.88 1.67 9.94
CA THR A 217 -41.28 1.74 10.43
C THR A 217 -42.36 1.98 9.38
N LEU A 218 -42.06 2.26 8.10
CA LEU A 218 -43.08 2.68 7.13
C LEU A 218 -43.21 1.82 5.85
N GLY A 219 -42.54 0.66 5.79
CA GLY A 219 -42.70 -0.29 4.68
C GLY A 219 -44.14 -0.74 4.38
N PRO A 220 -45.02 -0.93 5.39
CA PRO A 220 -46.38 -1.41 5.13
C PRO A 220 -47.36 -0.36 4.55
N LEU A 221 -47.07 0.95 4.63
CA LEU A 221 -48.01 1.98 4.16
C LEU A 221 -47.98 2.19 2.64
N LEU A 222 -46.83 1.94 2.00
CA LEU A 222 -46.63 2.21 0.57
C LEU A 222 -47.30 1.18 -0.35
N VAL A 223 -47.53 -0.05 0.15
CA VAL A 223 -48.26 -1.10 -0.59
C VAL A 223 -49.76 -0.80 -0.62
N ALA A 224 -50.31 -0.15 0.41
CA ALA A 224 -51.71 0.27 0.46
C ALA A 224 -52.04 1.46 -0.47
N MET A 225 -51.03 2.19 -0.95
CA MET A 225 -51.20 3.37 -1.81
C MET A 225 -51.05 3.09 -3.32
N GLY A 226 -50.81 1.84 -3.73
CA GLY A 226 -50.93 1.42 -5.14
C GLY A 226 -49.84 1.92 -6.10
N ILE A 227 -48.62 2.19 -5.62
CA ILE A 227 -47.59 2.92 -6.40
C ILE A 227 -46.66 2.00 -7.23
N MET A 228 -46.83 0.67 -7.26
CA MET A 228 -46.03 -0.20 -8.16
C MET A 228 -46.82 -1.36 -8.79
N SER A 229 -46.59 -1.59 -10.09
CA SER A 229 -47.08 -2.73 -10.89
C SER A 229 -45.90 -3.42 -11.60
N LEU A 230 -45.95 -4.76 -11.65
CA LEU A 230 -44.95 -5.65 -12.29
C LEU A 230 -45.35 -6.00 -13.73
N GLY A 231 -44.39 -6.06 -14.67
CA GLY A 231 -44.63 -6.47 -16.06
C GLY A 231 -43.43 -7.17 -16.73
N THR A 232 -43.72 -8.29 -17.38
CA THR A 232 -42.87 -9.33 -18.00
C THR A 232 -42.76 -9.20 -19.54
N ASN A 233 -41.62 -9.60 -20.18
CA ASN A 233 -41.57 -10.48 -21.39
C ASN A 233 -40.16 -10.70 -22.02
N GLN A 234 -39.98 -11.92 -22.58
CA GLN A 234 -38.80 -12.48 -23.29
C GLN A 234 -38.91 -12.38 -24.84
N THR A 235 -37.78 -12.32 -25.57
CA THR A 235 -37.34 -13.12 -26.79
C THR A 235 -36.17 -12.40 -27.52
N MET A 236 -34.94 -12.93 -27.57
CA MET A 236 -34.27 -13.86 -28.52
C MET A 236 -33.55 -13.24 -29.77
N PHE A 237 -32.20 -13.30 -29.71
CA PHE A 237 -31.16 -13.51 -30.76
C PHE A 237 -30.79 -12.50 -31.86
N GLY A 238 -29.50 -12.13 -31.90
CA GLY A 238 -28.80 -11.70 -33.13
C GLY A 238 -27.53 -10.84 -32.97
N LYS A 239 -26.37 -11.49 -32.80
CA LYS A 239 -24.96 -11.03 -32.98
C LYS A 239 -24.70 -9.54 -33.36
N LEU A 240 -23.96 -8.83 -32.51
CA LEU A 240 -22.68 -8.12 -32.81
C LEU A 240 -22.24 -7.28 -31.58
N ALA A 241 -20.94 -7.33 -31.28
CA ALA A 241 -20.21 -6.52 -30.29
C ALA A 241 -20.31 -6.92 -28.80
N GLU A 242 -19.51 -7.89 -28.39
CA GLU A 242 -19.13 -8.11 -26.97
C GLU A 242 -17.71 -7.56 -26.73
N ILE A 243 -17.60 -6.24 -26.51
CA ILE A 243 -16.55 -5.62 -25.68
C ILE A 243 -17.19 -4.39 -25.02
N VAL A 244 -17.96 -4.58 -23.95
CA VAL A 244 -18.43 -3.46 -23.12
C VAL A 244 -18.37 -3.84 -21.63
N SER A 245 -17.38 -3.21 -20.98
CA SER A 245 -17.35 -2.75 -19.58
C SER A 245 -17.64 -3.73 -18.44
N ALA A 246 -16.58 -4.11 -17.74
CA ALA A 246 -16.66 -4.40 -16.31
C ALA A 246 -16.95 -3.10 -15.51
N PRO A 247 -17.63 -3.17 -14.36
CA PRO A 247 -18.23 -2.02 -13.69
C PRO A 247 -17.17 -1.02 -13.17
N THR A 248 -17.50 0.26 -13.31
CA THR A 248 -16.72 1.42 -12.87
C THR A 248 -16.56 1.44 -11.36
N GLY A 249 -15.35 1.15 -10.89
CA GLY A 249 -14.97 1.25 -9.47
C GLY A 249 -13.63 0.60 -9.11
N THR A 250 -13.09 -0.26 -9.98
CA THR A 250 -11.82 -0.97 -9.73
C THR A 250 -10.63 -0.21 -10.31
N PRO A 251 -9.52 -0.02 -9.55
CA PRO A 251 -8.29 0.53 -10.09
C PRO A 251 -7.74 -0.37 -11.19
N ARG A 252 -7.33 0.23 -12.32
CA ARG A 252 -6.78 -0.51 -13.46
C ARG A 252 -5.33 -0.91 -13.14
N CYS A 253 -5.10 -2.21 -12.95
CA CYS A 253 -3.77 -2.80 -12.83
C CYS A 253 -3.27 -3.21 -14.21
N ARG A 254 -1.98 -2.99 -14.50
CA ARG A 254 -1.27 -3.69 -15.59
C ARG A 254 -0.14 -4.51 -14.97
N MET A 255 -0.03 -5.78 -15.36
CA MET A 255 1.03 -6.66 -14.88
C MET A 255 2.09 -6.86 -15.96
N MET A 256 3.32 -7.03 -15.52
CA MET A 256 4.45 -7.43 -16.35
C MET A 256 5.23 -8.50 -15.57
N ASP A 257 5.32 -9.70 -16.14
CA ASP A 257 6.18 -10.75 -15.61
C ASP A 257 7.62 -10.47 -16.01
N VAL A 258 8.48 -10.31 -15.00
CA VAL A 258 9.92 -10.18 -15.20
C VAL A 258 10.54 -11.46 -14.63
N GLY A 259 10.73 -12.44 -15.50
CA GLY A 259 11.52 -13.62 -15.17
C GLY A 259 12.99 -13.21 -15.01
N CYS A 260 13.62 -13.64 -13.91
CA CYS A 260 15.06 -13.77 -13.83
C CYS A 260 15.46 -15.16 -14.31
#